data_AF-A0A7W0R712-F1
#
_entry.id   AF-A0A7W0R712-F1
#
_cell.length_a   1.000
_cell.length_b   1.000
_cell.length_c   1.000
_cell.angle_alpha   90.00
_cell.angle_beta   90.00
_cell.angle_gamma   90.00
#
_symmetry.space_group_name_H-M   'P 1'
#
loop_
_entity.id
_entity.type
_entity.pdbx_description
1 polymer ?
#
loop_
_entity_poly.entity_id
_entity_poly.type
_entity_poly.pdbx_seq_one_letter_code
_entity_poly.pdbx_strand_id
1 'polypeptide(L)'
;MTVAVGLCTVLGFWSGAQSWVKTFTIEGQQLATVGESTYAVLKPGYQLTLENQDRERLVVTVLNETLNVGGVETRVVEERETKGDRLIEVSRNYFAISPVTGDVYYFGEDVDNYGGGRVQNHDGSWHHGANGATFGLLIPGKPAKGQRYYQEIAP
;
A
#
# COMPACT_ATOMS: atom_id res chain seq x y z
N MET A 1 61.49 -0.69 -22.44
CA MET A 1 60.53 0.36 -22.88
C MET A 1 59.20 -0.35 -23.14
N THR A 2 58.27 -0.32 -22.18
CA THR A 2 57.00 0.48 -22.22
C THR A 2 56.05 -0.02 -23.31
N VAL A 3 54.78 -0.36 -23.11
CA VAL A 3 53.72 0.20 -22.24
C VAL A 3 52.69 -0.92 -21.95
N ALA A 4 52.28 -1.06 -20.69
CA ALA A 4 51.08 -1.81 -20.32
C ALA A 4 49.85 -0.92 -20.62
N VAL A 5 48.94 -1.40 -21.47
CA VAL A 5 47.65 -0.73 -21.72
C VAL A 5 46.73 -1.07 -20.55
N GLY A 6 46.66 -0.17 -19.57
CA GLY A 6 45.66 -0.21 -18.51
C GLY A 6 44.28 0.10 -19.10
N LEU A 7 43.41 -0.91 -19.14
CA LEU A 7 42.00 -0.72 -19.46
C LEU A 7 41.35 -0.08 -18.22
N CYS A 8 41.20 1.24 -18.24
CA CYS A 8 40.48 1.98 -17.21
C CYS A 8 38.99 1.68 -17.38
N THR A 9 38.47 0.73 -16.59
CA THR A 9 37.01 0.53 -16.45
C THR A 9 36.42 1.79 -15.85
N VAL A 10 35.63 2.52 -16.65
CA VAL A 10 34.79 3.59 -16.15
C VAL A 10 33.72 2.95 -15.27
N LEU A 11 33.93 2.98 -13.96
CA LEU A 11 32.87 2.79 -12.98
C LEU A 11 31.94 3.99 -13.13
N GLY A 12 30.93 3.84 -13.98
CA GLY A 12 29.82 4.78 -14.07
C GLY A 12 29.05 4.73 -12.75
N PHE A 13 29.40 5.60 -11.81
CA PHE A 13 28.54 5.90 -10.67
C PHE A 13 27.29 6.57 -11.22
N TRP A 14 26.21 5.81 -11.36
CA TRP A 14 24.87 6.38 -11.52
C TRP A 14 24.50 7.10 -10.22
N SER A 15 24.81 8.38 -10.13
CA SER A 15 24.39 9.28 -9.05
C SER A 15 23.15 10.11 -9.44
N GLY A 16 22.24 9.53 -10.23
CA GLY A 16 20.93 10.10 -10.46
C GLY A 16 19.98 9.70 -9.34
N ALA A 17 19.39 10.67 -8.64
CA ALA A 17 18.31 10.38 -7.72
C ALA A 17 17.18 9.70 -8.51
N GLN A 18 16.80 8.46 -8.13
CA GLN A 18 15.83 7.66 -8.87
C GLN A 18 14.51 8.43 -9.02
N SER A 19 13.89 8.40 -10.20
CA SER A 19 12.57 9.00 -10.42
C SER A 19 11.51 8.22 -9.64
N TRP A 20 10.41 8.89 -9.32
CA TRP A 20 9.28 8.23 -8.68
C TRP A 20 8.63 7.22 -9.63
N VAL A 21 8.41 6.00 -9.14
CA VAL A 21 7.68 4.95 -9.86
C VAL A 21 6.20 5.04 -9.53
N LYS A 22 5.35 5.14 -10.56
CA LYS A 22 3.88 5.23 -10.43
C LYS A 22 3.11 4.14 -11.18
N THR A 23 3.81 3.23 -11.84
CA THR A 23 3.22 2.15 -12.62
C THR A 23 3.94 0.86 -12.28
N PHE A 24 3.18 -0.19 -11.99
CA PHE A 24 3.70 -1.47 -11.54
C PHE A 24 3.13 -2.57 -12.42
N THR A 25 4.00 -3.44 -12.93
CA THR A 25 3.56 -4.57 -13.77
C THR A 25 3.18 -5.74 -12.87
N ILE A 26 1.88 -6.00 -12.78
CA ILE A 26 1.32 -7.18 -12.08
C ILE A 26 0.77 -8.23 -13.04
N GLU A 27 0.81 -7.99 -14.36
CA GLU A 27 0.39 -8.97 -15.36
C GLU A 27 1.19 -10.27 -15.23
N GLY A 28 0.49 -11.40 -15.19
CA GLY A 28 1.09 -12.72 -14.97
C GLY A 28 1.53 -12.99 -13.52
N GLN A 29 1.40 -12.04 -12.60
CA GLN A 29 1.58 -12.31 -11.17
C GLN A 29 0.31 -12.93 -10.59
N GLN A 30 0.47 -14.04 -9.87
CA GLN A 30 -0.60 -14.58 -9.03
C GLN A 30 -0.59 -13.86 -7.68
N LEU A 31 -1.26 -12.71 -7.63
CA LEU A 31 -1.46 -12.00 -6.36
C LEU A 31 -2.34 -12.83 -5.42
N ALA A 32 -2.09 -12.69 -4.13
CA ALA A 32 -2.78 -13.41 -3.08
C ALA A 32 -3.52 -12.44 -2.15
N THR A 33 -4.65 -12.90 -1.61
CA THR A 33 -5.45 -12.20 -0.59
C THR A 33 -5.09 -12.65 0.83
N VAL A 34 -4.20 -13.62 0.98
CA VAL A 34 -3.69 -14.11 2.27
C VAL A 34 -2.19 -14.28 2.15
N GLY A 35 -1.45 -13.67 3.07
CA GLY A 35 -0.01 -13.75 3.12
C GLY A 35 0.56 -12.81 4.17
N GLU A 36 1.87 -12.85 4.33
CA GLU A 36 2.59 -11.88 5.16
C GLU A 36 3.94 -11.58 4.53
N SER A 37 4.38 -10.35 4.69
CA SER A 37 5.77 -9.91 4.50
C SER A 37 6.29 -9.43 5.85
N THR A 38 7.57 -9.04 5.90
CA THR A 38 8.19 -8.46 7.11
C THR A 38 7.40 -7.26 7.65
N TYR A 39 6.69 -6.53 6.80
CA TYR A 39 6.10 -5.23 7.15
C TYR A 39 4.57 -5.20 7.02
N ALA A 40 3.93 -6.28 6.55
CA ALA A 40 2.50 -6.31 6.31
C ALA A 40 1.94 -7.72 6.48
N VAL A 41 0.77 -7.84 7.12
CA VAL A 41 0.06 -9.10 7.34
C VAL A 41 -1.33 -8.99 6.73
N LEU A 42 -1.66 -9.87 5.79
CA LEU A 42 -2.99 -9.98 5.15
C LEU A 42 -3.73 -11.25 5.59
N LYS A 43 -3.36 -11.83 6.74
CA LYS A 43 -4.04 -13.00 7.32
C LYS A 43 -5.29 -12.57 8.09
N PRO A 44 -6.49 -13.09 7.75
CA PRO A 44 -7.72 -12.76 8.47
C PRO A 44 -7.60 -12.93 9.98
N GLY A 45 -8.16 -11.98 10.72
CA GLY A 45 -8.10 -11.94 12.18
C GLY A 45 -6.84 -11.27 12.75
N TYR A 46 -5.85 -10.93 11.92
CA TYR A 46 -4.77 -10.04 12.36
C TYR A 46 -5.34 -8.66 12.71
N GLN A 47 -4.87 -8.10 13.83
CA GLN A 47 -5.27 -6.78 14.29
C GLN A 47 -4.04 -6.01 14.81
N LEU A 48 -3.97 -4.73 14.44
CA LEU A 48 -3.03 -3.76 14.96
C LEU A 48 -3.81 -2.62 15.61
N THR A 49 -3.41 -2.20 16.82
CA THR A 49 -3.93 -1.00 17.47
C THR A 49 -2.80 -0.02 17.67
N LEU A 50 -2.96 1.20 17.16
CA LEU A 50 -2.06 2.33 17.36
C LEU A 50 -2.80 3.41 18.14
N GLU A 51 -2.13 4.04 19.11
CA GLU A 51 -2.71 5.09 19.95
C GLU A 51 -1.65 6.12 20.32
N ASN A 52 -2.03 7.40 20.38
CA ASN A 52 -1.16 8.50 20.79
C ASN A 52 -1.64 9.17 22.10
N GLN A 53 -0.84 10.10 22.62
CA GLN A 53 -1.14 10.82 23.87
C GLN A 53 -2.38 11.73 23.77
N ASP A 54 -2.77 12.10 22.56
CA ASP A 54 -3.93 12.95 22.26
C ASP A 54 -5.24 12.15 22.16
N ARG A 55 -5.22 10.88 22.56
CA ARG A 55 -6.34 9.92 22.49
C ARG A 55 -6.86 9.71 21.06
N GLU A 56 -5.99 9.82 20.06
CA GLU A 56 -6.29 9.31 18.73
C GLU A 56 -5.90 7.84 18.69
N ARG A 57 -6.83 7.00 18.24
CA ARG A 57 -6.67 5.55 18.20
C ARG A 57 -7.13 5.02 16.84
N LEU A 58 -6.24 4.26 16.21
CA LEU A 58 -6.47 3.54 14.97
C LEU A 58 -6.48 2.04 15.26
N VAL A 59 -7.58 1.37 14.89
CA VAL A 59 -7.67 -0.10 14.92
C VAL A 59 -7.72 -0.60 13.50
N VAL A 60 -6.67 -1.31 13.09
CA VAL A 60 -6.55 -1.94 11.77
C VAL A 60 -6.87 -3.42 11.93
N THR A 61 -7.86 -3.93 11.20
CA THR A 61 -8.29 -5.33 11.25
C THR A 61 -8.32 -5.93 9.87
N VAL A 62 -7.60 -7.04 9.68
CA VAL A 62 -7.67 -7.83 8.44
C VAL A 62 -8.92 -8.70 8.48
N LEU A 63 -9.89 -8.39 7.64
CA LEU A 63 -11.18 -9.07 7.64
C LEU A 63 -11.12 -10.39 6.86
N ASN A 64 -11.99 -11.34 7.20
CA ASN A 64 -12.19 -12.55 6.40
C ASN A 64 -13.08 -12.29 5.17
N GLU A 65 -12.84 -11.18 4.48
CA GLU A 65 -13.58 -10.72 3.31
C GLU A 65 -12.61 -10.35 2.19
N THR A 66 -13.07 -10.54 0.95
CA THR A 66 -12.36 -10.13 -0.26
C THR A 66 -13.26 -9.27 -1.15
N LEU A 67 -12.65 -8.42 -1.99
CA LEU A 67 -13.34 -7.64 -2.99
C LEU A 67 -12.58 -7.71 -4.32
N ASN A 68 -13.29 -7.78 -5.44
CA ASN A 68 -12.65 -7.61 -6.74
C ASN A 68 -12.58 -6.11 -7.09
N VAL A 69 -11.38 -5.57 -7.23
CA VAL A 69 -11.13 -4.17 -7.59
C VAL A 69 -10.33 -4.14 -8.89
N GLY A 70 -10.94 -3.63 -9.96
CA GLY A 70 -10.29 -3.54 -11.27
C GLY A 70 -9.84 -4.89 -11.85
N GLY A 71 -10.54 -5.98 -11.54
CA GLY A 71 -10.20 -7.34 -11.99
C GLY A 71 -9.27 -8.11 -11.05
N VAL A 72 -8.76 -7.48 -9.98
CA VAL A 72 -7.88 -8.12 -8.99
C VAL A 72 -8.67 -8.45 -7.73
N GLU A 73 -8.59 -9.69 -7.26
CA GLU A 73 -9.13 -10.05 -5.95
C GLU A 73 -8.21 -9.53 -4.84
N THR A 74 -8.77 -8.77 -3.91
CA THR A 74 -8.05 -8.11 -2.81
C THR A 74 -8.57 -8.56 -1.46
N ARG A 75 -7.73 -8.47 -0.43
CA ARG A 75 -8.08 -8.60 0.97
C ARG A 75 -8.65 -7.28 1.47
N VAL A 76 -9.78 -7.34 2.15
CA VAL A 76 -10.33 -6.19 2.87
C VAL A 76 -9.63 -6.03 4.22
N VAL A 77 -9.09 -4.83 4.46
CA VAL A 77 -8.54 -4.40 5.74
C VAL A 77 -9.35 -3.21 6.21
N GLU A 78 -10.06 -3.34 7.33
CA GLU A 78 -10.79 -2.23 7.93
C GLU A 78 -9.87 -1.44 8.83
N GLU A 79 -9.82 -0.13 8.63
CA GLU A 79 -9.26 0.82 9.57
C GLU A 79 -10.39 1.57 10.26
N ARG A 80 -10.34 1.62 11.59
CA ARG A 80 -11.31 2.33 12.41
C ARG A 80 -10.58 3.37 13.25
N GLU A 81 -10.80 4.64 12.94
CA GLU A 81 -10.15 5.76 13.60
C GLU A 81 -11.10 6.46 14.58
N THR A 82 -10.60 6.70 15.79
CA THR A 82 -11.33 7.37 16.87
C THR A 82 -10.49 8.48 17.47
N LYS A 83 -11.15 9.58 17.87
CA LYS A 83 -10.54 10.67 18.64
C LYS A 83 -11.30 10.89 19.94
N GLY A 84 -10.66 10.57 21.06
CA GLY A 84 -11.37 10.39 22.33
C GLY A 84 -12.37 9.25 22.22
N ASP A 85 -13.64 9.52 22.50
CA ASP A 85 -14.72 8.53 22.43
C ASP A 85 -15.56 8.64 21.14
N ARG A 86 -15.08 9.42 20.17
CA ARG A 86 -15.80 9.70 18.91
C ARG A 86 -15.17 8.92 17.77
N LEU A 87 -15.98 8.16 17.05
CA LEU A 87 -15.64 7.62 15.74
C LEU A 87 -15.52 8.77 14.75
N ILE A 88 -14.38 8.85 14.05
CA ILE A 88 -14.12 9.90 13.05
C ILE A 88 -14.06 9.33 11.64
N GLU A 89 -13.56 8.10 11.47
CA GLU A 89 -13.49 7.44 10.16
C GLU A 89 -13.59 5.91 10.31
N VAL A 90 -14.21 5.28 9.33
CA VAL A 90 -14.00 3.86 9.03
C VAL A 90 -13.66 3.74 7.55
N SER A 91 -12.51 3.17 7.22
CA SER A 91 -12.12 2.89 5.84
C SER A 91 -11.95 1.39 5.62
N ARG A 92 -12.40 0.90 4.46
CA ARG A 92 -12.20 -0.48 4.00
C ARG A 92 -11.21 -0.46 2.86
N ASN A 93 -9.98 -0.86 3.15
CA ASN A 93 -8.84 -0.79 2.28
C ASN A 93 -8.63 -2.12 1.54
N TYR A 94 -8.24 -2.06 0.28
CA TYR A 94 -8.14 -3.21 -0.61
C TYR A 94 -6.68 -3.53 -0.97
N PHE A 95 -6.13 -4.58 -0.38
CA PHE A 95 -4.73 -4.96 -0.58
C PHE A 95 -4.58 -6.32 -1.24
N ALA A 96 -3.51 -6.50 -2.01
CA ALA A 96 -3.07 -7.83 -2.43
C ALA A 96 -1.55 -7.95 -2.31
N ILE A 97 -1.07 -9.16 -2.02
CA ILE A 97 0.36 -9.43 -1.82
C ILE A 97 0.89 -10.36 -2.91
N SER A 98 2.09 -10.08 -3.41
CA SER A 98 2.81 -11.02 -4.27
C SER A 98 3.47 -12.10 -3.39
N PRO A 99 3.10 -13.38 -3.52
CA PRO A 99 3.76 -14.46 -2.77
C PRO A 99 5.21 -14.68 -3.21
N VAL A 100 5.60 -14.15 -4.37
CA VAL A 100 6.95 -14.30 -4.93
C VAL A 100 7.90 -13.24 -4.38
N THR A 101 7.47 -11.97 -4.39
CA THR A 101 8.34 -10.84 -3.98
C THR A 101 8.07 -10.36 -2.55
N GLY A 102 6.88 -10.61 -2.02
CA GLY A 102 6.38 -10.04 -0.77
C GLY A 102 5.88 -8.60 -0.91
N ASP A 103 5.82 -8.06 -2.12
CA ASP A 103 5.28 -6.73 -2.39
C ASP A 103 3.80 -6.68 -2.07
N VAL A 104 3.37 -5.62 -1.38
CA VAL A 104 1.96 -5.36 -1.09
C VAL A 104 1.49 -4.18 -1.90
N TYR A 105 0.42 -4.38 -2.66
CA TYR A 105 -0.20 -3.39 -3.52
C TYR A 105 -1.52 -2.90 -2.92
N TYR A 106 -1.81 -1.63 -3.13
CA TYR A 106 -3.01 -0.97 -2.61
C TYR A 106 -3.90 -0.55 -3.77
N PHE A 107 -5.11 -1.11 -3.82
CA PHE A 107 -6.02 -1.01 -4.96
C PHE A 107 -7.16 -0.01 -4.74
N GLY A 108 -7.31 0.53 -3.54
CA GLY A 108 -8.37 1.49 -3.24
C GLY A 108 -8.97 1.32 -1.86
N GLU A 109 -9.93 2.18 -1.58
CA GLU A 109 -10.70 2.21 -0.34
C GLU A 109 -12.13 2.69 -0.54
N ASP A 110 -13.01 2.18 0.31
CA ASP A 110 -14.28 2.83 0.65
C ASP A 110 -14.13 3.50 2.03
N VAL A 111 -14.43 4.79 2.11
CA VAL A 111 -14.29 5.60 3.32
C VAL A 111 -15.66 6.07 3.82
N ASP A 112 -15.90 5.93 5.12
CA ASP A 112 -17.03 6.53 5.83
C ASP A 112 -16.49 7.54 6.85
N ASN A 113 -16.65 8.83 6.56
CA ASN A 113 -16.30 9.90 7.49
C ASN A 113 -17.46 10.18 8.46
N TYR A 114 -17.19 10.22 9.75
CA TYR A 114 -18.21 10.35 10.79
C TYR A 114 -18.23 11.74 11.44
N GLY A 115 -19.45 12.21 11.73
CA GLY A 115 -19.69 13.45 12.47
C GLY A 115 -21.00 13.38 13.23
N GLY A 116 -20.97 13.61 14.54
CA GLY A 116 -22.16 13.48 15.38
C GLY A 116 -22.77 12.07 15.40
N GLY A 117 -21.94 11.02 15.22
CA GLY A 117 -22.36 9.62 15.31
C GLY A 117 -23.01 9.04 14.05
N ARG A 118 -22.93 9.75 12.92
CA ARG A 118 -23.45 9.31 11.61
C ARG A 118 -22.41 9.56 10.53
N VAL A 119 -22.54 8.83 9.42
CA VAL A 119 -21.74 9.07 8.21
C VAL A 119 -22.13 10.43 7.63
N GLN A 120 -21.12 11.23 7.31
CA GLN A 120 -21.26 12.59 6.78
C GLN A 120 -20.96 12.64 5.28
N ASN A 121 -19.94 11.92 4.83
CA ASN A 121 -19.54 11.79 3.44
C ASN A 121 -18.64 10.55 3.25
N HIS A 122 -18.21 10.34 2.01
CA HIS A 122 -17.30 9.27 1.59
C HIS A 122 -16.01 9.82 0.96
N ASP A 123 -15.64 11.05 1.33
CA ASP A 123 -14.45 11.71 0.80
C ASP A 123 -13.21 10.87 1.12
N GLY A 124 -12.34 10.69 0.12
CA GLY A 124 -11.20 9.77 0.20
C GLY A 124 -11.43 8.43 -0.49
N SER A 125 -12.68 8.02 -0.76
CA SER A 125 -12.95 6.76 -1.46
C SER A 125 -12.44 6.77 -2.90
N TRP A 126 -11.71 5.74 -3.30
CA TRP A 126 -11.24 5.56 -4.67
C TRP A 126 -10.97 4.08 -4.96
N HIS A 127 -11.22 3.64 -6.19
CA HIS A 127 -10.92 2.27 -6.63
C HIS A 127 -10.06 2.28 -7.88
N HIS A 128 -9.08 1.38 -7.95
CA HIS A 128 -8.30 1.15 -9.15
C HIS A 128 -9.19 0.86 -10.37
N GLY A 129 -8.94 1.58 -11.47
CA GLY A 129 -9.67 1.44 -12.71
C GLY A 129 -10.90 2.34 -12.81
N ALA A 130 -11.29 3.04 -11.74
CA ALA A 130 -12.33 4.06 -11.76
C ALA A 130 -11.73 5.47 -11.87
N ASN A 131 -12.35 6.34 -12.67
CA ASN A 131 -12.02 7.77 -12.75
C ASN A 131 -10.53 8.11 -12.97
N GLY A 132 -9.78 7.22 -13.63
CA GLY A 132 -8.33 7.40 -13.86
C GLY A 132 -7.43 7.00 -12.68
N ALA A 133 -8.01 6.51 -11.58
CA ALA A 133 -7.25 6.05 -10.42
C ALA A 133 -6.50 4.74 -10.71
N THR A 134 -5.28 4.64 -10.21
CA THR A 134 -4.43 3.46 -10.35
C THR A 134 -3.89 2.98 -9.02
N PHE A 135 -3.88 1.66 -8.82
CA PHE A 135 -3.23 1.05 -7.67
C PHE A 135 -1.75 1.44 -7.62
N GLY A 136 -1.20 1.43 -6.40
CA GLY A 136 0.23 1.63 -6.20
C GLY A 136 0.85 0.51 -5.36
N LEU A 137 2.12 0.70 -5.02
CA LEU A 137 2.87 -0.20 -4.15
C LEU A 137 2.79 0.37 -2.72
N LEU A 138 2.03 -0.28 -1.84
CA LEU A 138 1.97 0.12 -0.42
C LEU A 138 3.36 0.01 0.20
N ILE A 139 3.94 -1.19 0.12
CA ILE A 139 5.26 -1.48 0.65
C ILE A 139 5.94 -2.59 -0.15
N PRO A 140 7.21 -2.41 -0.58
CA PRO A 140 7.99 -3.46 -1.18
C PRO A 140 8.25 -4.59 -0.18
N GLY A 141 8.25 -5.84 -0.64
CA GLY A 141 8.63 -6.98 0.18
C GLY A 141 10.10 -6.94 0.62
N LYS A 142 10.93 -6.21 -0.15
CA LYS A 142 12.35 -5.95 0.16
C LYS A 142 12.67 -4.47 -0.09
N PRO A 143 12.34 -3.56 0.85
CA PRO A 143 12.60 -2.14 0.69
C PRO A 143 14.09 -1.85 0.54
N ALA A 144 14.45 -1.01 -0.43
CA ALA A 144 15.81 -0.56 -0.65
C ALA A 144 15.98 0.93 -0.28
N LYS A 145 17.14 1.28 0.28
CA LYS A 145 17.48 2.68 0.59
C LYS A 145 17.41 3.53 -0.69
N GLY A 146 16.65 4.62 -0.63
CA GLY A 146 16.51 5.57 -1.74
C GLY A 146 15.45 5.20 -2.77
N GLN A 147 14.75 4.08 -2.60
CA GLN A 147 13.61 3.72 -3.45
C GLN A 147 12.49 4.76 -3.32
N ARG A 148 11.85 5.10 -4.45
CA ARG A 148 10.76 6.09 -4.53
C ARG A 148 9.62 5.56 -5.39
N TYR A 149 8.43 5.51 -4.82
CA TYR A 149 7.24 4.95 -5.46
C TYR A 149 5.98 5.56 -4.86
N TYR A 150 4.90 5.56 -5.63
CA TYR A 150 3.58 5.95 -5.14
C TYR A 150 2.85 4.75 -4.55
N GLN A 151 2.22 4.96 -3.40
CA GLN A 151 1.34 3.96 -2.77
C GLN A 151 -0.02 3.88 -3.46
N GLU A 152 -0.41 4.97 -4.12
CA GLU A 152 -1.66 5.11 -4.86
C GLU A 152 -1.57 6.27 -5.85
N ILE A 153 -2.49 6.30 -6.81
CA ILE A 153 -2.85 7.47 -7.60
C ILE A 153 -4.38 7.57 -7.55
N ALA A 154 -4.89 8.41 -6.65
CA ALA A 154 -6.30 8.70 -6.50
C ALA A 154 -6.76 9.85 -7.44
N PRO A 155 -8.08 10.02 -7.69
CA PRO A 155 -8.64 11.03 -8.59
C PRO A 155 -8.35 12.50 -8.22
#